data_AF-A0A7V6GXC9-F1
#
_entry.id   AF-A0A7V6GXC9-F1
#
_cell.length_a   1.000
_cell.length_b   1.000
_cell.length_c   1.000
_cell.angle_alpha   90.00
_cell.angle_beta   90.00
_cell.angle_gamma   90.00
#
_symmetry.space_group_name_H-M   'P 1'
#
loop_
_entity.id
_entity.type
_entity.pdbx_description
1 polymer ?
#
loop_
_entity_poly.entity_id
_entity_poly.type
_entity_poly.pdbx_seq_one_letter_code
_entity_poly.pdbx_strand_id
1 'polypeptide(L)'
;MSYNEQILRNTIESEIGNCISYSALYNEKQDRGEIKTLSFMAVKEYKYLVSNDNDCVIIVRNKLPNCSIIFTYELIYLLSEIYPKKAEDLRKLYRFLYYSISKDKQHNPSRSDFKTKMSILYKSSLPILKEISKQRQI
;
A
#
# COMPACT_ATOMS: atom_id res chain seq x y z
N MET A 1 -17.28 -12.30 -13.12
CA MET A 1 -17.22 -12.73 -11.71
C MET A 1 -18.28 -13.80 -11.51
N SER A 2 -17.92 -14.98 -11.03
CA SER A 2 -18.86 -16.10 -10.89
C SER A 2 -19.92 -15.81 -9.81
N TYR A 3 -21.01 -16.58 -9.80
CA TYR A 3 -22.05 -16.44 -8.78
C TYR A 3 -21.49 -16.62 -7.35
N ASN A 4 -20.64 -17.63 -7.15
CA ASN A 4 -19.97 -17.87 -5.86
C ASN A 4 -19.03 -16.72 -5.46
N GLU A 5 -18.30 -16.16 -6.42
CA GLU A 5 -17.44 -14.99 -6.18
C GLU A 5 -18.27 -13.76 -5.78
N GLN A 6 -19.46 -13.57 -6.37
CA GLN A 6 -20.35 -12.46 -6.01
C GLN A 6 -20.90 -12.60 -4.59
N ILE A 7 -21.31 -13.81 -4.19
CA ILE A 7 -21.75 -14.09 -2.81
C ILE A 7 -20.62 -13.80 -1.84
N LEU A 8 -19.43 -14.36 -2.08
CA LEU A 8 -18.28 -14.16 -1.20
C LEU A 8 -17.90 -12.68 -1.08
N ARG A 9 -17.90 -11.96 -2.20
CA ARG A 9 -17.61 -10.52 -2.21
C ARG A 9 -18.61 -9.75 -1.36
N ASN A 10 -19.90 -10.01 -1.52
CA ASN A 10 -20.94 -9.31 -0.77
C ASN A 10 -20.86 -9.62 0.74
N THR A 11 -20.51 -10.85 1.11
CA THR A 11 -20.24 -11.22 2.52
C THR A 11 -19.08 -10.41 3.09
N ILE A 12 -17.94 -10.39 2.40
CA ILE A 12 -16.76 -9.63 2.83
C ILE A 12 -17.05 -8.13 2.87
N GLU A 13 -17.75 -7.60 1.85
CA GLU A 13 -18.19 -6.19 1.77
C GLU A 13 -19.01 -5.80 3.01
N SER A 14 -19.92 -6.67 3.45
CA SER A 14 -20.70 -6.46 4.68
C SER A 14 -19.86 -6.53 5.95
N GLU A 15 -18.91 -7.48 6.04
CA GLU A 15 -18.04 -7.64 7.21
C GLU A 15 -17.12 -6.44 7.43
N ILE A 16 -16.49 -5.95 6.35
CA ILE A 16 -15.60 -4.78 6.43
C ILE A 16 -16.39 -3.48 6.60
N GLY A 17 -17.59 -3.38 6.01
CA GLY A 17 -18.47 -2.21 6.18
C GLY A 17 -18.85 -1.95 7.64
N ASN A 18 -18.99 -3.00 8.45
CA ASN A 18 -19.28 -2.88 9.88
C ASN A 18 -18.09 -2.38 10.71
N CYS A 19 -16.86 -2.45 10.19
CA CYS A 19 -15.65 -2.05 10.90
C CYS A 19 -15.38 -0.54 10.84
N ILE A 20 -16.01 0.16 9.89
CA ILE A 20 -15.95 1.62 9.77
C ILE A 20 -17.01 2.19 10.71
N SER A 21 -16.72 2.20 12.00
CA SER A 21 -17.57 2.79 13.02
C SER A 21 -17.13 4.23 13.33
N TYR A 22 -17.17 5.19 12.40
CA TYR A 22 -17.00 6.61 12.76
C TYR A 22 -17.64 7.57 11.74
N SER A 23 -18.93 7.83 11.96
CA SER A 23 -19.57 9.14 12.06
C SER A 23 -20.97 9.09 11.45
N ALA A 24 -21.97 9.45 12.25
CA ALA A 24 -23.37 9.54 11.84
C ALA A 24 -23.64 10.69 10.84
N LEU A 25 -22.61 11.16 10.13
CA LEU A 25 -22.58 12.34 9.28
C LEU A 25 -21.57 12.09 8.14
N TYR A 26 -22.04 11.95 6.90
CA TYR A 26 -21.26 11.99 5.64
C TYR A 26 -20.39 10.74 5.30
N ASN A 27 -20.28 10.19 4.07
CA ASN A 27 -20.76 10.57 2.73
C ASN A 27 -20.88 9.28 1.85
N GLU A 28 -22.09 8.89 1.42
CA GLU A 28 -22.44 7.54 0.95
C GLU A 28 -21.83 7.00 -0.38
N LYS A 29 -20.82 7.63 -0.99
CA LYS A 29 -20.30 7.18 -2.30
C LYS A 29 -18.82 6.79 -2.33
N GLN A 30 -17.97 7.49 -1.57
CA GLN A 30 -16.52 7.34 -1.69
C GLN A 30 -16.03 6.12 -0.92
N ASP A 31 -16.51 5.95 0.32
CA ASP A 31 -16.21 4.80 1.18
C ASP A 31 -16.78 3.50 0.58
N ARG A 32 -17.90 3.58 -0.15
CA ARG A 32 -18.42 2.44 -0.94
C ARG A 32 -17.43 1.98 -2.01
N GLY A 33 -16.64 2.89 -2.59
CA GLY A 33 -15.62 2.54 -3.58
C GLY A 33 -14.46 1.76 -2.97
N GLU A 34 -14.00 2.15 -1.79
CA GLU A 34 -12.89 1.51 -1.09
C GLU A 34 -13.28 0.14 -0.55
N ILE A 35 -14.43 0.04 0.12
CA ILE A 35 -15.00 -1.24 0.59
C ILE A 35 -15.19 -2.21 -0.58
N LYS A 36 -15.70 -1.73 -1.73
CA LYS A 36 -15.83 -2.57 -2.94
C LYS A 36 -14.50 -3.01 -3.50
N THR A 37 -13.48 -2.15 -3.44
CA THR A 37 -12.14 -2.48 -3.89
C THR A 37 -11.53 -3.55 -2.99
N LEU A 38 -11.57 -3.35 -1.67
CA LEU A 38 -11.03 -4.28 -0.68
C LEU A 38 -11.72 -5.66 -0.73
N SER A 39 -13.05 -5.68 -0.80
CA SER A 39 -13.80 -6.94 -0.95
C SER A 39 -13.50 -7.63 -2.28
N PHE A 40 -13.39 -6.89 -3.38
CA PHE A 40 -12.98 -7.45 -4.66
C PHE A 40 -11.56 -8.03 -4.60
N MET A 41 -10.62 -7.32 -3.98
CA MET A 41 -9.24 -7.78 -3.82
C MET A 41 -9.16 -9.07 -3.02
N ALA A 42 -9.94 -9.18 -1.94
CA ALA A 42 -9.99 -10.36 -1.10
C ALA A 42 -10.50 -11.58 -1.88
N VAL A 43 -11.58 -11.43 -2.65
CA VAL A 43 -12.13 -12.51 -3.49
C VAL A 43 -11.17 -12.93 -4.61
N LYS A 44 -10.41 -11.99 -5.16
CA LYS A 44 -9.41 -12.25 -6.20
C LYS A 44 -8.05 -12.67 -5.65
N GLU A 45 -7.94 -12.85 -4.33
CA GLU A 45 -6.71 -13.27 -3.65
C GLU A 45 -5.51 -12.37 -3.98
N TYR A 46 -5.75 -11.08 -4.19
CA TYR A 46 -4.66 -10.12 -4.36
C TYR A 46 -3.91 -9.96 -3.04
N LYS A 47 -2.63 -10.30 -3.06
CA LYS A 47 -1.80 -10.38 -1.86
C LYS A 47 -1.37 -9.03 -1.34
N TYR A 48 -1.31 -8.01 -2.18
CA TYR A 48 -0.73 -6.72 -1.83
C TYR A 48 -1.63 -5.56 -2.26
N LEU A 49 -1.83 -4.60 -1.36
CA LEU A 49 -2.45 -3.32 -1.62
C LEU A 49 -1.46 -2.20 -1.34
N VAL A 50 -1.40 -1.22 -2.23
CA VAL A 50 -0.71 0.05 -1.96
C VAL A 50 -1.76 1.09 -1.59
N SER A 51 -1.75 1.51 -0.34
CA SER A 51 -2.60 2.59 0.16
C SER A 51 -1.87 3.37 1.25
N ASN A 52 -2.10 4.68 1.28
CA ASN A 52 -1.71 5.55 2.39
C ASN A 52 -2.90 5.90 3.28
N ASP A 53 -4.11 5.43 2.93
CA ASP A 53 -5.32 5.67 3.71
C ASP A 53 -5.31 4.80 4.97
N ASN A 54 -5.48 5.45 6.13
CA ASN A 54 -5.40 4.80 7.43
C ASN A 54 -6.53 3.78 7.64
N ASP A 55 -7.73 4.04 7.12
CA ASP A 55 -8.87 3.14 7.27
C ASP A 55 -8.67 1.90 6.41
N CYS A 56 -8.18 2.06 5.18
CA CYS A 56 -7.75 0.94 4.34
C CYS A 56 -6.68 0.08 5.05
N VAL A 57 -5.68 0.72 5.68
CA VAL A 57 -4.60 0.02 6.39
C VAL A 57 -5.15 -0.80 7.56
N ILE A 58 -6.06 -0.21 8.35
CA ILE A 58 -6.69 -0.87 9.50
C ILE A 58 -7.52 -2.07 9.02
N ILE A 59 -8.35 -1.89 7.99
CA ILE A 59 -9.21 -2.96 7.45
C ILE A 59 -8.35 -4.11 6.93
N VAL A 60 -7.33 -3.83 6.11
CA VAL A 60 -6.47 -4.90 5.56
C VAL A 60 -5.79 -5.68 6.69
N ARG A 61 -5.20 -4.99 7.66
CA ARG A 61 -4.48 -5.64 8.78
C ARG A 61 -5.38 -6.50 9.67
N ASN A 62 -6.62 -6.07 9.90
CA ASN A 62 -7.49 -6.69 10.90
C ASN A 62 -8.55 -7.62 10.32
N LYS A 63 -8.91 -7.48 9.04
CA LYS A 63 -10.07 -8.15 8.45
C LYS A 63 -9.74 -8.92 7.17
N LEU A 64 -8.64 -8.60 6.49
CA LEU A 64 -8.21 -9.29 5.28
C LEU A 64 -6.85 -9.98 5.51
N PRO A 65 -6.80 -11.09 6.27
CA PRO A 65 -5.53 -11.72 6.69
C PRO A 65 -4.68 -12.24 5.52
N ASN A 66 -5.29 -12.47 4.37
CA ASN A 66 -4.60 -12.91 3.14
C ASN A 66 -4.06 -11.74 2.31
N CYS A 67 -4.30 -10.50 2.73
CA CYS A 67 -3.86 -9.29 2.06
C CYS A 67 -2.84 -8.55 2.95
N SER A 68 -1.81 -7.99 2.34
CA SER A 68 -0.78 -7.18 2.99
C SER A 68 -0.78 -5.76 2.43
N ILE A 69 -0.48 -4.77 3.28
CA ILE A 69 -0.23 -3.40 2.83
C ILE A 69 1.25 -3.26 2.46
N ILE A 70 1.52 -2.57 1.35
CA ILE A 70 2.83 -2.02 1.02
C ILE A 70 2.66 -0.50 0.97
N PHE A 71 3.41 0.24 1.77
CA PHE A 71 3.33 1.69 1.70
C PHE A 71 4.05 2.23 0.46
N THR A 72 3.54 3.32 -0.10
CA THR A 72 4.09 3.88 -1.36
C THR A 72 5.56 4.27 -1.22
N TYR A 73 5.98 4.79 -0.05
CA TYR A 73 7.39 5.08 0.20
C TYR A 73 8.27 3.83 0.22
N GLU A 74 7.75 2.68 0.67
CA GLU A 74 8.50 1.41 0.67
C GLU A 74 8.73 0.94 -0.76
N LEU A 75 7.68 1.00 -1.58
CA LEU A 75 7.76 0.67 -2.98
C LEU A 75 8.76 1.56 -3.72
N ILE A 76 8.71 2.88 -3.48
CA ILE A 76 9.67 3.82 -4.08
C ILE A 76 11.11 3.48 -3.68
N TYR A 77 11.35 3.20 -2.40
CA TYR A 77 12.68 2.82 -1.92
C TYR A 77 13.17 1.53 -2.60
N LEU A 78 12.37 0.46 -2.58
CA LEU A 78 12.74 -0.82 -3.17
C LEU A 78 13.01 -0.71 -4.67
N LEU A 79 12.14 -0.02 -5.41
CA LEU A 79 12.33 0.22 -6.84
C LEU A 79 13.60 1.04 -7.12
N SER A 80 13.94 2.01 -6.27
CA SER A 80 15.16 2.82 -6.45
C SER A 80 16.44 1.99 -6.26
N GLU A 81 16.38 0.98 -5.39
CA GLU A 81 17.49 0.07 -5.14
C GLU A 81 17.62 -1.01 -6.23
N ILE A 82 16.49 -1.50 -6.74
CA ILE A 82 16.43 -2.53 -7.79
C ILE A 82 16.77 -1.94 -9.16
N TYR A 83 16.34 -0.71 -9.44
CA TYR A 83 16.55 -0.02 -10.72
C TYR A 83 17.31 1.31 -10.53
N PRO A 84 18.64 1.26 -10.33
CA PRO A 84 19.44 2.46 -10.05
C PRO A 84 19.30 3.58 -11.10
N LYS A 85 19.09 3.22 -12.37
CA LYS A 85 18.88 4.18 -13.47
C LYS A 85 17.61 5.02 -13.29
N LYS A 86 16.64 4.58 -12.48
CA LYS A 86 15.38 5.27 -12.18
C LYS A 86 15.38 5.94 -10.79
N ALA A 87 16.44 5.77 -10.02
CA ALA A 87 16.49 6.24 -8.64
C ALA A 87 16.27 7.76 -8.51
N GLU A 88 16.73 8.54 -9.48
CA GLU A 88 16.56 9.99 -9.48
C GLU A 88 15.10 10.42 -9.70
N ASP A 89 14.40 9.80 -10.66
CA ASP A 89 12.98 10.10 -10.90
C ASP A 89 12.11 9.63 -9.75
N LEU A 90 12.41 8.46 -9.19
CA LEU A 90 11.76 7.94 -7.98
C LEU A 90 12.01 8.83 -6.76
N ARG A 91 13.19 9.46 -6.66
CA ARG A 91 13.48 10.45 -5.63
C ARG A 91 12.64 11.72 -5.80
N LYS A 92 12.45 12.19 -7.03
CA LYS A 92 11.55 13.33 -7.31
C LYS A 92 10.12 12.99 -6.95
N LEU A 93 9.65 11.80 -7.30
CA LEU A 93 8.31 11.31 -6.92
C LEU A 93 8.14 11.25 -5.39
N TYR A 94 9.12 10.70 -4.67
CA TYR A 94 9.11 10.69 -3.20
C TYR A 94 9.01 12.10 -2.62
N ARG A 95 9.80 13.04 -3.14
CA ARG A 95 9.76 14.43 -2.69
C ARG A 95 8.39 15.07 -2.97
N PHE A 96 7.81 14.79 -4.13
CA PHE A 96 6.49 15.29 -4.48
C PHE A 96 5.41 14.74 -3.55
N LEU A 97 5.45 13.45 -3.21
CA LEU A 97 4.43 12.83 -2.37
C LEU A 97 4.56 13.18 -0.88
N TYR A 98 5.77 13.42 -0.38
CA TYR A 98 6.03 13.50 1.07
C TYR A 98 6.73 14.78 1.53
N TYR A 99 7.01 15.73 0.65
CA TYR A 99 7.77 16.96 0.99
C TYR A 99 7.24 18.21 0.28
N SER A 100 6.04 18.13 -0.31
CA SER A 100 5.47 19.22 -1.10
C SER A 100 5.00 20.39 -0.25
N ILE A 101 4.54 20.16 0.97
CA ILE A 101 4.15 21.23 1.91
C ILE A 101 5.07 21.29 3.12
N SER A 102 5.16 22.48 3.73
CA SER A 102 6.06 22.74 4.87
C SER A 102 5.77 21.85 6.07
N LYS A 103 4.50 21.49 6.31
CA LYS A 103 4.08 20.59 7.39
C LYS A 103 4.68 19.19 7.24
N ASP A 104 4.73 18.67 6.01
CA ASP A 104 5.30 17.36 5.73
C ASP A 104 6.80 17.32 6.08
N LYS A 105 7.52 18.41 5.77
CA LYS A 105 8.95 18.52 6.05
C LYS A 105 9.28 18.48 7.54
N GLN A 106 8.33 18.85 8.40
CA GLN A 106 8.49 18.82 9.86
C GLN A 106 8.23 17.44 10.45
N HIS A 107 7.33 16.65 9.84
CA HIS A 107 6.91 15.35 10.37
C HIS A 107 7.69 14.18 9.74
N ASN A 108 8.09 14.31 8.47
CA ASN A 108 8.71 13.23 7.73
C ASN A 108 10.22 13.17 8.01
N PRO A 109 10.80 11.96 8.16
CA PRO A 109 12.22 11.80 8.43
C PRO A 109 13.04 12.28 7.26
N SER A 110 14.17 12.95 7.52
CA SER A 110 15.09 13.43 6.48
C SER A 110 15.43 12.34 5.47
N ARG A 111 15.80 12.70 4.24
CA ARG A 111 16.04 11.70 3.19
C ARG A 111 17.14 10.70 3.56
N SER A 112 18.18 11.15 4.27
CA SER A 112 19.25 10.30 4.80
C SER A 112 18.70 9.35 5.85
N ASP A 113 17.94 9.84 6.83
CA ASP A 113 17.38 9.00 7.89
C ASP A 113 16.41 7.96 7.34
N PHE A 114 15.56 8.36 6.40
CA PHE A 114 14.68 7.48 5.67
C PHE A 114 15.48 6.37 4.98
N LYS A 115 16.53 6.72 4.22
CA LYS A 115 17.36 5.72 3.52
C LYS A 115 18.02 4.75 4.51
N THR A 116 18.58 5.26 5.60
CA THR A 116 19.21 4.45 6.64
C THR A 116 18.22 3.47 7.26
N LYS A 117 17.07 3.95 7.72
CA LYS A 117 16.02 3.10 8.31
C LYS A 117 15.55 2.01 7.35
N MET A 118 15.29 2.37 6.09
CA MET A 118 14.86 1.41 5.06
C MET A 118 15.95 0.38 4.72
N SER A 119 17.22 0.79 4.70
CA SER A 119 18.34 -0.12 4.45
C SER A 119 18.49 -1.18 5.55
N ILE A 120 18.18 -0.81 6.79
CA ILE A 120 18.16 -1.73 7.93
C ILE A 120 16.98 -2.69 7.80
N LEU A 121 15.77 -2.14 7.56
CA LEU A 121 14.53 -2.91 7.46
C LEU A 121 14.59 -3.98 6.37
N TYR A 122 15.15 -3.66 5.21
CA TYR A 122 15.22 -4.56 4.05
C TYR A 122 16.57 -5.23 3.85
N LYS A 123 17.47 -5.20 4.83
CA LYS A 123 18.85 -5.70 4.71
C LYS A 123 18.92 -7.15 4.20
N SER A 124 18.04 -8.02 4.71
CA SER A 124 17.99 -9.45 4.35
C SER A 124 17.26 -9.71 3.04
N SER A 125 16.19 -8.96 2.75
CA SER A 125 15.33 -9.20 1.58
C SER A 125 15.86 -8.55 0.30
N LEU A 126 16.58 -7.43 0.40
CA LEU A 126 16.98 -6.63 -0.76
C LEU A 126 17.88 -7.39 -1.75
N PRO A 127 18.89 -8.19 -1.33
CA PRO A 127 19.67 -8.99 -2.27
C PRO A 127 18.82 -9.98 -3.08
N ILE A 128 17.86 -10.63 -2.43
CA ILE A 128 16.94 -11.59 -3.05
C ILE A 128 16.08 -10.89 -4.10
N LEU A 129 15.52 -9.73 -3.76
CA LEU A 129 14.70 -8.95 -4.68
C LEU A 129 15.49 -8.47 -5.91
N LYS A 130 16.75 -8.05 -5.71
CA LYS A 130 17.64 -7.67 -6.83
C LYS A 130 17.87 -8.87 -7.75
N GLU A 131 18.07 -10.07 -7.21
CA GLU A 131 18.29 -11.25 -8.03
C GLU A 131 17.04 -11.66 -8.83
N ILE A 132 15.87 -11.69 -8.19
CA ILE A 132 14.59 -11.95 -8.87
C ILE A 132 14.35 -10.94 -10.00
N SER A 133 14.69 -9.67 -9.79
CA SER A 133 14.48 -8.63 -10.80
C SER A 133 15.31 -8.84 -12.07
N LYS A 134 16.53 -9.37 -11.95
CA LYS A 134 17.39 -9.67 -13.12
C LYS A 134 16.80 -10.80 -13.96
N GLN A 135 16.24 -11.82 -13.32
CA GLN A 135 15.63 -12.98 -13.99
C GLN A 135 14.37 -12.61 -14.79
N ARG A 136 13.75 -11.47 -14.49
CA ARG A 136 12.51 -11.00 -15.12
C ARG A 136 12.72 -9.91 -16.19
N GLN A 137 13.94 -9.41 -16.38
CA GLN A 137 14.27 -8.54 -17.49
C GLN A 137 14.46 -9.41 -18.75
N ILE A 138 13.34 -9.76 -19.38
CA ILE A 138 13.26 -10.28 -20.75
C ILE A 138 13.07 -9.09 -21.69
#